data_AF-A0A929M2Y1-F1
#
_entry.id   AF-A0A929M2Y1-F1
#
_cell.length_a   1.000
_cell.length_b   1.000
_cell.length_c   1.000
_cell.angle_alpha   90.00
_cell.angle_beta   90.00
_cell.angle_gamma   90.00
#
_symmetry.space_group_name_H-M   'P 1'
#
loop_
_entity.id
_entity.type
_entity.pdbx_description
1 polymer ?
#
loop_
_entity_poly.entity_id
_entity_poly.type
_entity_poly.pdbx_seq_one_letter_code
_entity_poly.pdbx_strand_id
1 'polypeptide(L)'
;MKILMLIPVVAYMALVVFNLDMLNTSNTINIFGLADFNAPALLYSSIFWILYTILVFIFFDIKLALKNRSINRLEEEIFELKTKLYDVREDEIREFIKDYKGNLDEFTQEQRELFEKFKSESEKDLLKQKSETDRILEKLN
;
A
#
# COMPACT_ATOMS: atom_id res chain seq x y z
N MET A 1 -3.33 13.14 25.29
CA MET A 1 -3.77 14.49 24.83
C MET A 1 -5.26 14.74 25.00
N LYS A 2 -6.16 13.81 24.63
CA LYS A 2 -7.63 13.98 24.80
C LYS A 2 -8.03 14.28 26.27
N ILE A 3 -7.43 13.56 27.22
CA ILE A 3 -7.67 13.75 28.67
C ILE A 3 -7.25 15.15 29.17
N LEU A 4 -6.19 15.73 28.61
CA LEU A 4 -5.73 17.09 28.97
C LEU A 4 -6.76 18.16 28.59
N MET A 5 -7.54 17.96 27.53
CA MET A 5 -8.60 18.90 27.12
C MET A 5 -9.87 18.81 27.98
N LEU A 6 -9.98 17.78 28.84
CA LEU A 6 -11.06 17.65 29.81
C LEU A 6 -10.72 18.33 31.15
N ILE A 7 -9.47 18.75 31.37
CA ILE A 7 -9.04 19.43 32.60
C ILE A 7 -9.90 20.66 32.91
N PRO A 8 -10.24 21.54 31.94
CA PRO A 8 -11.12 22.68 32.22
C PRO A 8 -12.52 22.26 32.67
N VAL A 9 -13.05 21.15 32.15
CA VAL A 9 -14.35 20.58 32.55
C VAL A 9 -14.27 20.03 33.98
N VAL A 10 -13.20 19.31 34.32
CA VAL A 10 -12.97 18.78 35.67
C VAL A 10 -12.78 19.92 36.69
N ALA A 11 -12.02 20.95 36.32
CA ALA A 11 -11.82 22.14 37.15
C ALA A 11 -13.14 22.89 37.37
N TYR A 12 -13.97 23.03 36.33
CA TYR A 12 -15.31 23.59 36.46
C TYR A 12 -16.19 22.78 37.41
N MET A 13 -16.23 21.45 37.25
CA MET A 13 -17.00 20.58 38.14
C MET A 13 -16.53 20.69 39.59
N ALA A 14 -15.22 20.76 39.83
CA ALA A 14 -14.68 21.00 41.17
C ALA A 14 -15.12 22.36 41.72
N LEU A 15 -15.03 23.44 40.93
CA LEU A 15 -15.48 24.77 41.34
C LEU A 15 -16.97 24.81 41.68
N VAL A 16 -17.82 24.09 40.94
CA VAL A 16 -19.26 23.98 41.23
C VAL A 16 -19.49 23.25 42.55
N VAL A 17 -18.75 22.17 42.83
CA VAL A 17 -18.85 21.42 44.09
C VAL A 17 -18.37 22.24 45.30
N PHE A 18 -17.37 23.11 45.12
CA PHE A 18 -16.90 24.00 46.19
C PHE A 18 -17.76 25.25 46.37
N ASN A 19 -18.57 25.63 45.38
CA ASN A 19 -19.45 26.80 45.41
C ASN A 19 -20.92 26.42 45.25
N LEU A 20 -21.37 25.38 45.97
CA LEU A 20 -22.76 24.89 45.93
C LEU A 20 -23.78 25.99 46.28
N ASP A 21 -23.39 26.97 47.08
CA ASP A 21 -24.22 28.12 47.44
C ASP A 21 -24.70 28.89 46.19
N MET A 22 -23.93 28.85 45.10
CA MET A 22 -24.30 29.46 43.82
C MET A 22 -25.43 28.72 43.08
N LEU A 23 -25.78 27.49 43.49
CA LEU A 23 -26.97 26.80 42.97
C LEU A 23 -28.27 27.47 43.44
N ASN A 24 -28.23 28.16 44.59
CA ASN A 24 -29.37 28.85 45.17
C ASN A 24 -29.49 30.31 44.68
N THR A 25 -28.43 30.86 44.07
CA THR A 25 -28.49 32.18 43.45
C THR A 25 -29.19 32.08 42.09
N SER A 26 -30.31 32.79 41.95
CA SER A 26 -31.00 32.94 40.67
C SER A 26 -30.82 34.36 40.13
N ASN A 27 -30.67 34.45 38.82
CA ASN A 27 -30.65 35.70 38.08
C ASN A 27 -31.95 35.81 37.29
N THR A 28 -32.53 37.00 37.29
CA THR A 28 -33.66 37.32 36.43
C THR A 28 -33.14 37.50 35.01
N ILE A 29 -33.65 36.68 34.09
CA ILE A 29 -33.33 36.73 32.67
C ILE A 29 -34.50 37.40 31.98
N ASN A 30 -34.20 38.50 31.31
CA ASN A 30 -35.14 39.22 30.50
C ASN A 30 -35.03 38.74 29.04
N ILE A 31 -36.08 38.10 28.53
CA ILE A 31 -36.16 37.72 27.12
C ILE A 31 -36.68 38.91 26.33
N PHE A 32 -35.76 39.79 25.89
CA PHE A 32 -36.04 40.88 24.94
C PHE A 32 -37.25 41.77 25.31
N GLY A 33 -37.48 41.99 26.60
CA GLY A 33 -38.56 42.83 27.15
C GLY A 33 -39.95 42.17 27.16
N LEU A 34 -40.08 40.90 26.75
CA LEU A 34 -41.37 40.22 26.58
C LEU A 34 -41.73 39.35 27.79
N ALA A 35 -40.73 38.79 28.48
CA ALA A 35 -40.94 37.96 29.66
C ALA A 35 -39.68 37.92 30.53
N ASP A 36 -39.90 37.93 31.84
CA ASP A 36 -38.86 37.72 32.85
C ASP A 36 -39.03 36.34 33.48
N PHE A 37 -37.94 35.60 33.58
CA PHE A 37 -37.91 34.36 34.35
C PHE A 37 -36.64 34.26 35.18
N ASN A 38 -36.75 33.69 36.37
CA ASN A 38 -35.59 33.45 37.23
C ASN A 38 -34.98 32.10 36.87
N ALA A 39 -33.71 32.09 36.49
CA ALA A 39 -32.95 30.86 36.36
C ALA A 39 -31.75 30.83 37.30
N PRO A 40 -31.31 29.63 37.72
CA PRO A 40 -30.07 29.48 38.48
C PRO A 40 -28.89 30.09 37.71
N ALA A 41 -28.03 30.82 38.41
CA ALA A 41 -26.86 31.48 37.81
C ALA A 41 -25.94 30.48 37.08
N LEU A 42 -25.86 29.24 37.57
CA LEU A 42 -25.04 28.17 37.01
C LEU A 42 -25.60 27.52 35.74
N LEU A 43 -26.83 27.86 35.33
CA LEU A 43 -27.48 27.22 34.19
C LEU A 43 -26.74 27.53 32.87
N TYR A 44 -26.33 28.79 32.67
CA TYR A 44 -25.59 29.21 31.47
C TYR A 44 -24.18 28.63 31.40
N SER A 45 -23.43 28.67 32.50
CA SER A 45 -22.09 28.10 32.55
C SER A 45 -22.13 26.59 32.33
N SER A 46 -23.12 25.91 32.90
CA SER A 46 -23.27 24.45 32.73
C SER A 46 -23.61 24.08 31.29
N ILE A 47 -24.52 24.81 30.63
CA ILE A 47 -24.81 24.61 29.21
C ILE A 47 -23.57 24.83 28.35
N PHE A 48 -22.79 25.87 28.64
CA PHE A 48 -21.54 26.15 27.93
C PHE A 48 -20.56 24.98 28.04
N TRP A 49 -20.35 24.42 29.24
CA TRP A 49 -19.41 23.30 29.43
C TRP A 49 -19.88 21.99 28.80
N ILE A 50 -21.19 21.75 28.76
CA ILE A 50 -21.78 20.62 28.03
C ILE A 50 -21.52 20.78 26.53
N LEU A 51 -21.82 21.95 25.96
CA LEU A 51 -21.58 22.24 24.54
C LEU A 51 -20.08 22.16 24.19
N TYR A 52 -19.21 22.69 25.05
CA TYR A 52 -17.77 22.60 24.90
C TYR A 52 -17.31 21.14 24.84
N THR A 53 -17.82 20.30 25.73
CA THR A 53 -17.47 18.87 25.76
C THR A 53 -17.89 18.18 24.46
N ILE A 54 -19.13 18.41 24.00
CA ILE A 54 -19.64 17.87 22.73
C ILE A 54 -18.77 18.32 21.56
N LEU A 55 -18.43 19.61 21.48
CA LEU A 55 -17.58 20.16 20.43
C LEU A 55 -16.19 19.53 20.41
N VAL A 56 -15.58 19.34 21.59
CA VAL A 56 -14.27 18.67 21.71
C VAL A 56 -14.36 17.24 21.16
N PHE A 57 -15.40 16.47 21.51
CA PHE A 57 -15.60 15.12 20.98
C PHE A 57 -15.71 15.11 19.45
N ILE A 58 -16.61 15.93 18.89
CA ILE A 58 -16.81 16.04 17.44
C ILE A 58 -15.51 16.41 16.73
N PHE A 59 -14.76 17.40 17.25
CA PHE A 59 -13.50 17.83 16.65
C PHE A 59 -12.46 16.71 16.60
N PHE A 60 -12.36 15.90 17.65
CA PHE A 60 -11.45 14.76 17.68
C PHE A 60 -11.84 13.65 16.72
N ASP A 61 -13.14 13.36 16.60
CA ASP A 61 -13.63 12.32 15.70
C ASP A 61 -13.43 12.73 14.25
N ILE A 62 -13.71 14.00 13.91
CA ILE A 62 -13.42 14.55 12.58
C ILE A 62 -11.92 14.48 12.30
N LYS A 63 -11.06 14.90 13.25
CA LYS A 63 -9.61 14.86 13.07
C LYS A 63 -9.11 13.43 12.85
N LEU A 64 -9.66 12.46 13.58
CA LEU A 64 -9.31 11.04 13.43
C LEU A 64 -9.78 10.51 12.07
N ALA A 65 -11.02 10.83 11.66
CA ALA A 65 -11.56 10.43 10.37
C ALA A 65 -10.73 11.00 9.20
N LEU A 66 -10.33 12.26 9.27
CA LEU A 66 -9.45 12.89 8.27
C LEU A 66 -8.07 12.21 8.22
N LYS A 67 -7.48 11.93 9.38
CA LYS A 67 -6.19 11.23 9.44
C LYS A 67 -6.29 9.82 8.84
N ASN A 68 -7.31 9.06 9.21
CA ASN A 68 -7.53 7.71 8.69
C ASN A 68 -7.79 7.72 7.19
N ARG A 69 -8.53 8.70 6.67
CA ARG A 69 -8.74 8.85 5.23
C ARG A 69 -7.43 9.07 4.47
N SER A 70 -6.52 9.88 5.01
CA SER A 70 -5.20 10.08 4.43
C SER A 70 -4.36 8.80 4.47
N ILE A 71 -4.42 8.04 5.57
CA ILE A 71 -3.69 6.78 5.71
C ILE A 71 -4.19 5.75 4.70
N ASN A 72 -5.52 5.54 4.62
CA ASN A 72 -6.11 4.58 3.70
C ASN A 72 -5.75 4.88 2.25
N ARG A 73 -5.76 6.16 1.86
CA ARG A 73 -5.33 6.57 0.52
C ARG A 73 -3.86 6.23 0.25
N LEU A 74 -2.97 6.47 1.22
CA LEU A 74 -1.56 6.12 1.09
C LEU A 74 -1.35 4.60 1.04
N GLU A 75 -2.13 3.83 1.80
CA GLU A 75 -2.11 2.36 1.73
C GLU A 75 -2.56 1.84 0.37
N GLU A 76 -3.59 2.45 -0.22
CA GLU A 76 -4.09 2.14 -1.57
C GLU A 76 -3.05 2.49 -2.64
N GLU A 77 -2.42 3.67 -2.56
CA GLU A 77 -1.31 4.07 -3.45
C GLU A 77 -0.12 3.09 -3.32
N ILE A 78 0.25 2.67 -2.11
CA ILE A 78 1.29 1.66 -1.88
C ILE A 78 0.90 0.30 -2.48
N PHE A 79 -0.36 -0.10 -2.34
CA PHE A 79 -0.86 -1.35 -2.91
C PHE A 79 -0.78 -1.33 -4.44
N GLU A 80 -1.26 -0.27 -5.09
CA GLU A 80 -1.14 -0.10 -6.54
C GLU A 80 0.32 -0.13 -7.01
N LEU A 81 1.22 0.57 -6.31
CA LEU A 81 2.65 0.57 -6.63
C LEU A 81 3.27 -0.82 -6.50
N LYS A 82 2.91 -1.59 -5.47
CA LYS A 82 3.36 -2.98 -5.32
C LYS A 82 2.84 -3.83 -6.48
N THR A 83 1.55 -3.75 -6.81
CA THR A 83 0.95 -4.52 -7.90
C THR A 83 1.63 -4.19 -9.24
N LYS A 84 1.81 -2.91 -9.56
CA LYS A 84 2.58 -2.48 -10.75
C LYS A 84 4.01 -3.02 -10.75
N LEU A 85 4.68 -3.04 -9.60
CA LEU A 85 6.04 -3.58 -9.50
C LEU A 85 6.08 -5.11 -9.69
N TYR A 86 5.04 -5.82 -9.29
CA TYR A 86 4.90 -7.26 -9.53
C TYR A 86 4.59 -7.55 -11.00
N ASP A 87 3.65 -6.82 -11.61
CA ASP A 87 3.28 -6.98 -13.01
C ASP A 87 4.46 -6.68 -13.95
N VAL A 88 5.19 -5.57 -13.72
CA VAL A 88 6.37 -5.23 -14.52
C VAL A 88 7.46 -6.30 -14.40
N ARG A 89 7.66 -6.87 -13.21
CA ARG A 89 8.61 -8.00 -13.06
C ARG A 89 8.13 -9.27 -13.74
N GLU A 90 6.83 -9.54 -13.76
CA GLU A 90 6.27 -10.68 -14.48
C GLU A 90 6.50 -10.54 -15.99
N ASP A 91 6.28 -9.35 -16.53
CA ASP A 91 6.56 -9.04 -17.94
C ASP A 91 8.05 -9.17 -18.29
N GLU A 92 8.95 -8.61 -17.47
CA GLU A 92 10.40 -8.75 -17.64
C GLU A 92 10.87 -10.22 -17.60
N ILE A 93 10.34 -11.01 -16.66
CA ILE A 93 10.65 -12.46 -16.56
C ILE A 93 10.13 -13.20 -17.78
N ARG A 94 8.93 -12.84 -18.27
CA ARG A 94 8.33 -13.48 -19.44
C ARG A 94 9.11 -13.17 -20.72
N GLU A 95 9.58 -11.93 -20.86
CA GLU A 95 10.44 -11.51 -21.96
C GLU A 95 11.81 -12.22 -21.89
N PHE A 96 12.42 -12.28 -20.71
CA PHE A 96 13.66 -13.03 -20.48
C PHE A 96 13.52 -14.52 -20.84
N ILE A 97 12.43 -15.19 -20.42
CA ILE A 97 12.17 -16.59 -20.76
C ILE A 97 12.01 -16.77 -22.27
N LYS A 98 11.33 -15.83 -22.94
CA LYS A 98 11.11 -15.87 -24.39
C LYS A 98 12.43 -15.72 -25.16
N ASP A 99 13.26 -14.75 -24.80
CA ASP A 99 14.56 -14.52 -25.43
C ASP A 99 15.51 -15.70 -25.18
N TYR A 100 15.55 -16.21 -23.94
CA TYR A 100 16.39 -17.36 -23.61
C TYR A 100 15.98 -18.61 -24.38
N LYS A 101 14.67 -18.84 -24.55
CA LYS A 101 14.15 -19.95 -25.36
C LYS A 101 14.50 -19.79 -26.84
N GLY A 102 14.38 -18.57 -27.39
CA GLY A 102 14.79 -18.27 -28.77
C GLY A 102 16.27 -18.57 -29.02
N ASN A 103 17.14 -18.11 -28.12
CA ASN A 103 18.59 -18.37 -28.20
C ASN A 103 18.92 -19.87 -28.10
N LEU A 104 18.20 -20.61 -27.27
CA LEU A 104 18.36 -22.07 -27.15
C LEU A 104 17.93 -22.80 -28.42
N ASP A 105 16.84 -22.37 -29.04
CA ASP A 105 16.34 -22.95 -30.28
C ASP A 105 17.33 -22.68 -31.43
N GLU A 106 17.84 -21.44 -31.55
CA GLU A 106 18.91 -21.09 -32.51
C GLU A 106 20.18 -21.92 -32.28
N PHE A 107 20.67 -21.98 -31.04
CA PHE A 107 21.84 -22.78 -30.70
C PHE A 107 21.65 -24.27 -31.07
N THR A 108 20.47 -24.82 -30.79
CA THR A 108 20.16 -26.21 -31.13
C THR A 108 20.16 -26.43 -32.64
N GLN A 109 19.64 -25.47 -33.40
CA GLN A 109 19.65 -25.52 -34.86
C GLN A 109 21.07 -25.45 -35.42
N GLU A 110 21.89 -24.51 -34.94
CA GLU A 110 23.30 -24.38 -35.33
C GLU A 110 24.10 -25.66 -35.03
N GLN A 111 23.89 -26.27 -33.85
CA GLN A 111 24.53 -27.54 -33.49
C GLN A 111 24.10 -28.67 -34.44
N ARG A 112 22.84 -28.70 -34.83
CA ARG A 112 22.32 -29.70 -35.79
C ARG A 112 22.97 -29.54 -37.15
N GLU A 113 23.10 -28.31 -37.64
CA GLU A 113 23.74 -28.00 -38.91
C GLU A 113 25.24 -28.33 -38.89
N LEU A 114 25.92 -28.03 -37.79
CA LEU A 114 27.32 -28.43 -37.57
C LEU A 114 27.48 -29.96 -37.58
N PHE A 115 26.59 -30.67 -36.90
CA PHE A 115 26.63 -32.13 -36.84
C PHE A 115 26.37 -32.78 -38.21
N GLU A 116 25.40 -32.27 -38.97
CA GLU A 116 25.13 -32.69 -40.35
C GLU A 116 26.34 -32.46 -41.26
N LYS A 117 26.99 -31.29 -41.17
CA LYS A 117 28.23 -30.99 -41.91
C LYS A 117 29.35 -31.97 -41.54
N PHE A 118 29.57 -32.17 -40.24
CA PHE A 118 30.62 -33.09 -39.75
C PHE A 118 30.37 -34.52 -40.23
N LYS A 119 29.12 -34.99 -40.17
CA LYS A 119 28.74 -36.30 -40.69
C LYS A 119 29.02 -36.42 -42.19
N SER A 120 28.63 -35.42 -42.98
CA SER A 120 28.88 -35.38 -44.42
C SER A 120 30.37 -35.43 -44.78
N GLU A 121 31.19 -34.65 -44.07
CA GLU A 121 32.64 -34.64 -44.28
C GLU A 121 33.27 -35.97 -43.88
N SER A 122 32.88 -36.53 -42.72
CA SER A 122 33.36 -37.82 -42.26
C SER A 122 32.99 -38.96 -43.22
N GLU A 123 31.78 -38.96 -43.79
CA GLU A 123 31.38 -39.95 -44.80
C GLU A 123 32.22 -39.84 -46.08
N LYS A 124 32.51 -38.62 -46.55
CA LYS A 124 33.39 -38.40 -47.70
C LYS A 124 34.81 -38.89 -47.46
N ASP A 125 35.35 -38.64 -46.27
CA ASP A 125 36.71 -39.07 -45.93
C ASP A 125 36.81 -40.59 -45.74
N LEU A 126 35.78 -41.22 -45.16
CA LEU A 126 35.66 -42.69 -45.10
C LEU A 126 35.61 -43.31 -46.50
N LEU A 127 34.82 -42.72 -47.41
CA LEU A 127 34.75 -43.19 -48.80
C LEU A 127 36.09 -43.04 -49.53
N LYS A 128 36.81 -41.93 -49.31
CA LYS A 128 38.17 -41.75 -49.85
C LYS A 128 39.13 -42.81 -49.32
N GLN A 129 39.19 -43.01 -48.00
CA GLN A 129 40.05 -44.03 -47.38
C GLN A 129 39.73 -45.44 -47.87
N LYS A 130 38.44 -45.76 -48.01
CA LYS A 130 38.01 -47.03 -48.60
C LYS A 130 38.53 -47.16 -50.04
N SER A 131 38.34 -46.15 -50.88
CA SER A 131 38.80 -46.19 -52.28
C SER A 131 40.33 -46.33 -52.40
N GLU A 132 41.08 -45.68 -51.51
CA GLU A 132 42.54 -45.79 -51.49
C GLU A 132 42.99 -47.18 -51.03
N THR A 133 42.31 -47.74 -50.03
CA THR A 133 42.57 -49.09 -49.52
C THR A 133 42.27 -50.14 -50.60
N ASP A 134 41.13 -50.03 -51.28
CA ASP A 134 40.74 -50.91 -52.38
C ASP A 134 41.76 -50.83 -53.53
N ARG A 135 42.22 -49.62 -53.88
CA ARG A 135 43.28 -49.42 -54.90
C ARG A 135 44.62 -50.04 -54.51
N ILE A 136 44.97 -50.02 -53.23
CA ILE A 136 46.20 -50.67 -52.73
C ILE A 136 46.07 -52.18 -52.80
N LEU A 137 44.92 -52.74 -52.39
CA LEU A 137 44.62 -54.17 -52.47
C LEU A 137 44.64 -54.68 -53.92
N GLU A 138 44.08 -53.94 -54.87
CA GLU A 138 44.14 -54.27 -56.31
C GLU A 138 45.57 -54.30 -56.86
N LYS A 139 46.48 -53.50 -56.32
CA LYS A 139 47.90 -53.50 -56.74
C LYS A 139 48.72 -54.63 -56.09
N LEU A 140 48.20 -55.25 -55.03
CA LEU A 140 48.86 -56.34 -54.31
C LEU A 140 48.44 -57.73 -54.83
N ASN A 141 47.34 -57.82 -55.57
CA ASN A 141 46.90 -59.01 -56.32
C ASN A 141 47.43 -58.99 -57.76
#